data_AF-K2LD81-F1
#
_entry.id   AF-K2LD81-F1
#
_cell.length_a   1.000
_cell.length_b   1.000
_cell.length_c   1.000
_cell.angle_alpha   90.00
_cell.angle_beta   90.00
_cell.angle_gamma   90.00
#
_symmetry.space_group_name_H-M   'P 1'
#
loop_
_entity.id
_entity.type
_entity.pdbx_description
1 polymer ?
#
loop_
_entity_poly.entity_id
_entity_poly.type
_entity_poly.pdbx_seq_one_letter_code
_entity_poly.pdbx_strand_id
1 'polypeptide(L)'
;MEIILLIVAAVVLFYFYNTLKEYLKNPLNPKTKTEEYDLKNDPYLLVQSSLLDKFKQTQIGAYMRLLKFLDIQKNALDNALRTLFIHELEQPLNSEQQNLAKELLNEPVDKKENFESLCQEIADHTHGEYTKRLKLVEFLMLLAYADGILDSKEKELFLDVGAFLQIDNQDFNELYDNFERFNSIEIPMSLEEAKNLFEIQTNITKQDLEEKTLNLSAPYYHKTNDNKRYSEQDFISLKKIALASQLLENDLKDS
;
A
#
# COMPACT_ATOMS: atom_id res chain seq x y z
N MET A 1 35.31 -41.59 13.54
CA MET A 1 34.30 -40.52 13.34
C MET A 1 33.00 -40.83 14.07
N GLU A 2 32.45 -42.05 13.97
CA GLU A 2 31.17 -42.42 14.60
C GLU A 2 31.14 -42.29 16.13
N ILE A 3 32.22 -42.69 16.83
CA ILE A 3 32.28 -42.60 18.31
C ILE A 3 32.29 -41.15 18.80
N ILE A 4 32.95 -40.24 18.08
CA ILE A 4 32.98 -38.80 18.42
C ILE A 4 31.57 -38.20 18.25
N LEU A 5 30.87 -38.60 17.19
CA LEU A 5 29.50 -38.16 16.91
C LEU A 5 28.52 -38.65 18.00
N LEU A 6 28.68 -39.87 18.49
CA LEU A 6 27.92 -40.41 19.62
C LEU A 6 28.17 -39.64 20.93
N ILE A 7 29.42 -39.26 21.20
CA ILE A 7 29.76 -38.46 22.40
C ILE A 7 29.14 -37.06 22.30
N VAL A 8 29.21 -36.41 21.14
CA VAL A 8 28.60 -35.09 20.93
C VAL A 8 27.07 -35.17 21.08
N ALA A 9 26.42 -36.19 20.49
CA ALA A 9 24.99 -36.38 20.64
C ALA A 9 24.57 -36.60 22.11
N ALA A 10 25.35 -37.36 22.87
CA ALA A 10 25.09 -37.59 24.30
C ALA A 10 25.20 -36.29 25.12
N VAL A 11 26.18 -35.44 24.83
CA VAL A 11 26.36 -34.13 25.49
C VAL A 11 25.19 -33.20 25.18
N VAL A 12 24.75 -33.13 23.91
CA VAL A 12 23.62 -32.29 23.49
C VAL A 12 22.33 -32.76 24.16
N LEU A 13 22.05 -34.07 24.17
CA LEU A 13 20.87 -34.63 24.84
C LEU A 13 20.87 -34.38 26.35
N PHE A 14 22.03 -34.47 27.00
CA PHE A 14 22.17 -34.17 28.42
C PHE A 14 21.90 -32.69 28.73
N TYR A 15 22.41 -31.78 27.89
CA TYR A 15 22.17 -30.35 28.02
C TYR A 15 20.68 -30.01 27.82
N PHE A 16 20.05 -30.62 26.82
CA PHE A 16 18.61 -30.46 26.54
C PHE A 16 17.75 -30.96 27.69
N TYR A 17 18.07 -32.13 28.25
CA TYR A 17 17.38 -32.69 29.40
C TYR A 17 17.46 -31.78 30.63
N ASN A 18 18.64 -31.25 30.96
CA ASN A 18 18.78 -30.34 32.10
C ASN A 18 18.03 -29.03 31.90
N THR A 19 18.08 -28.46 30.69
CA THR A 19 17.36 -27.23 30.35
C THR A 19 15.85 -27.43 30.48
N LEU A 20 15.30 -28.51 29.90
CA LEU A 20 13.87 -28.84 30.03
C LEU A 20 13.47 -29.13 31.48
N LYS A 21 14.29 -29.85 32.24
CA LYS A 21 14.03 -30.13 33.65
C LYS A 21 13.98 -28.85 34.48
N GLU A 22 14.82 -27.87 34.18
CA GLU A 22 14.83 -26.57 34.85
C GLU A 22 13.61 -25.73 34.46
N TYR A 23 13.23 -25.70 33.18
CA TYR A 23 11.99 -25.09 32.71
C TYR A 23 10.73 -25.71 33.36
N LEU A 24 10.70 -27.03 33.49
CA LEU A 24 9.58 -27.77 34.10
C LEU A 24 9.59 -27.72 35.62
N LYS A 25 10.70 -27.30 36.26
CA LYS A 25 10.79 -27.09 37.71
C LYS A 25 10.18 -25.77 38.16
N ASN A 26 9.79 -24.88 37.25
CA ASN A 26 9.03 -23.70 37.61
C ASN A 26 7.68 -24.16 38.20
N PRO A 27 7.39 -23.94 39.50
CA PRO A 27 6.20 -24.47 40.11
C PRO A 27 4.97 -23.87 39.42
N LEU A 28 4.10 -24.74 38.88
CA LEU A 28 2.84 -24.38 38.21
C LEU A 28 1.83 -23.61 39.09
N ASN A 29 2.19 -23.29 40.33
CA ASN A 29 1.37 -22.48 41.23
C ASN A 29 2.26 -21.59 42.10
N PRO A 30 2.58 -20.35 41.70
CA PRO A 30 2.66 -19.30 42.69
C PRO A 30 1.27 -19.24 43.35
N LYS A 31 1.19 -19.46 44.67
CA LYS A 31 -0.01 -19.09 45.44
C LYS A 31 -0.08 -17.56 45.47
N THR A 32 -0.39 -16.96 44.34
CA THR A 32 -0.75 -15.55 44.27
C THR A 32 -2.14 -15.48 44.87
N LYS A 33 -2.30 -14.69 45.94
CA LYS A 33 -3.64 -14.28 46.38
C LYS A 33 -4.35 -13.72 45.14
N THR A 34 -5.49 -14.31 44.78
CA THR A 34 -6.41 -13.69 43.83
C THR A 34 -6.91 -12.42 44.51
N GLU A 35 -6.22 -11.31 44.30
CA GLU A 35 -6.88 -10.02 44.38
C GLU A 35 -8.01 -10.06 43.35
N GLU A 36 -9.23 -9.76 43.78
CA GLU A 36 -10.36 -9.63 42.87
C GLU A 36 -9.94 -8.66 41.76
N TYR A 37 -9.88 -9.19 40.55
CA TYR A 37 -9.50 -8.42 39.39
C TYR A 37 -10.56 -7.35 39.16
N ASP A 38 -10.23 -6.08 39.44
CA ASP A 38 -11.12 -4.97 39.15
C ASP A 38 -11.22 -4.81 37.62
N LEU A 39 -12.30 -5.33 37.06
CA LEU A 39 -12.65 -5.26 35.64
C LEU A 39 -12.62 -3.81 35.10
N LYS A 40 -12.69 -2.78 35.96
CA LYS A 40 -12.57 -1.38 35.51
C LYS A 40 -11.16 -1.00 35.06
N ASN A 41 -10.13 -1.73 35.49
CA ASN A 41 -8.73 -1.49 35.13
C ASN A 41 -8.18 -2.55 34.18
N ASP A 42 -9.06 -3.34 33.55
CA ASP A 42 -8.65 -4.33 32.58
C ASP A 42 -8.18 -3.63 31.28
N PRO A 43 -6.91 -3.79 30.87
CA PRO A 43 -6.42 -3.23 29.61
C PRO A 43 -7.18 -3.73 28.38
N TYR A 44 -7.93 -4.84 28.48
CA TYR A 44 -8.85 -5.31 27.44
C TYR A 44 -10.24 -4.66 27.48
N LEU A 45 -10.66 -4.09 28.63
CA LEU A 45 -11.92 -3.33 28.77
C LEU A 45 -11.72 -1.81 28.57
N LEU A 46 -10.50 -1.31 28.75
CA LEU A 46 -10.11 0.07 28.45
C LEU A 46 -10.00 0.36 26.94
N VAL A 47 -10.07 -0.68 26.10
CA VAL A 47 -10.14 -0.58 24.64
C VAL A 47 -11.51 -1.08 24.16
N GLN A 48 -12.58 -0.35 24.51
CA GLN A 48 -13.79 -0.35 23.69
C GLN A 48 -13.55 0.48 22.42
N SER A 49 -12.49 0.17 21.68
CA SER A 49 -12.32 0.72 20.34
C SER A 49 -13.38 0.07 19.45
N SER A 50 -14.06 0.88 18.64
CA SER A 50 -15.06 0.36 17.69
C SER A 50 -14.43 -0.67 16.74
N LEU A 51 -15.25 -1.49 16.08
CA LEU A 51 -14.74 -2.42 15.05
C LEU A 51 -13.99 -1.66 13.96
N LEU A 52 -14.45 -0.45 13.62
CA LEU A 52 -13.78 0.44 12.69
C LEU A 52 -12.43 0.92 13.22
N ASP A 53 -12.32 1.31 14.49
CA ASP A 53 -11.04 1.70 15.08
C ASP A 53 -10.05 0.54 15.07
N LYS A 54 -10.51 -0.69 15.34
CA LYS A 54 -9.66 -1.88 15.21
C LYS A 54 -9.22 -2.11 13.77
N PHE A 55 -10.11 -1.90 12.80
CA PHE A 55 -9.78 -2.00 11.38
C PHE A 55 -8.75 -0.95 10.94
N LYS A 56 -8.88 0.29 11.41
CA LYS A 56 -7.92 1.40 11.13
C LYS A 56 -6.48 1.05 11.54
N GLN A 57 -6.32 0.29 12.62
CA GLN A 57 -5.04 -0.18 13.18
C GLN A 57 -4.48 -1.42 12.48
N THR A 58 -5.12 -1.91 11.41
CA THR A 58 -4.58 -3.00 10.59
C THR A 58 -3.71 -2.43 9.47
N GLN A 59 -2.82 -3.26 8.92
CA GLN A 59 -2.02 -2.91 7.75
C GLN A 59 -2.88 -2.37 6.58
N ILE A 60 -4.02 -3.02 6.31
CA ILE A 60 -4.94 -2.58 5.24
C ILE A 60 -5.61 -1.25 5.60
N GLY A 61 -6.01 -1.09 6.87
CA GLY A 61 -6.53 0.17 7.39
C GLY A 61 -5.53 1.33 7.26
N ALA A 62 -4.25 1.09 7.53
CA ALA A 62 -3.19 2.08 7.35
C ALA A 62 -3.02 2.48 5.87
N TYR A 63 -3.02 1.50 4.93
CA TYR A 63 -3.00 1.81 3.49
C TYR A 63 -4.22 2.61 3.03
N MET A 64 -5.43 2.27 3.51
CA MET A 64 -6.65 3.00 3.14
C MET A 64 -6.66 4.43 3.72
N ARG A 65 -6.14 4.63 4.93
CA ARG A 65 -5.97 5.97 5.51
C ARG A 65 -4.93 6.80 4.76
N LEU A 66 -3.81 6.19 4.35
CA LEU A 66 -2.84 6.83 3.46
C LEU A 66 -3.49 7.28 2.15
N LEU A 67 -4.23 6.39 1.48
CA LEU A 67 -4.90 6.70 0.21
C LEU A 67 -5.89 7.85 0.34
N LYS A 68 -6.62 7.87 1.45
CA LYS A 68 -7.60 8.92 1.78
C LYS A 68 -6.92 10.25 2.14
N PHE A 69 -5.74 10.20 2.75
CA PHE A 69 -4.94 11.39 3.09
C PHE A 69 -4.37 12.06 1.85
N LEU A 70 -3.93 11.28 0.85
CA LEU A 70 -3.43 11.78 -0.42
C LEU A 70 -4.56 12.47 -1.18
N ASP A 71 -4.40 13.77 -1.45
CA ASP A 71 -5.37 14.57 -2.20
C ASP A 71 -5.71 13.87 -3.52
N ILE A 72 -6.98 13.93 -3.91
CA ILE A 72 -7.47 13.28 -5.13
C ILE A 72 -7.06 14.16 -6.30
N GLN A 73 -6.02 13.76 -7.03
CA GLN A 73 -5.77 14.34 -8.34
C GLN A 73 -6.91 13.92 -9.28
N LYS A 74 -7.62 14.90 -9.85
CA LYS A 74 -8.93 14.70 -10.51
C LYS A 74 -8.84 14.22 -11.96
N ASN A 75 -7.89 13.35 -12.30
CA ASN A 75 -7.84 12.77 -13.65
C ASN A 75 -8.27 11.29 -13.61
N ALA A 76 -8.80 10.79 -14.72
CA ALA A 76 -9.32 9.43 -14.79
C ALA A 76 -8.26 8.34 -14.49
N LEU A 77 -6.98 8.60 -14.75
CA LEU A 77 -5.92 7.62 -14.47
C LEU A 77 -5.65 7.50 -12.97
N ASP A 78 -5.54 8.61 -12.23
CA ASP A 78 -5.43 8.59 -10.76
C ASP A 78 -6.60 7.82 -10.15
N ASN A 79 -7.84 8.13 -10.56
CA ASN A 79 -9.03 7.42 -10.11
C ASN A 79 -8.96 5.91 -10.40
N ALA A 80 -8.50 5.52 -11.60
CA ALA A 80 -8.34 4.13 -11.98
C ALA A 80 -7.29 3.41 -11.11
N LEU A 81 -6.12 4.02 -10.92
CA LEU A 81 -5.03 3.45 -10.11
C LEU A 81 -5.42 3.30 -8.64
N ARG A 82 -6.12 4.29 -8.07
CA ARG A 82 -6.67 4.21 -6.71
C ARG A 82 -7.70 3.09 -6.60
N THR A 83 -8.57 2.95 -7.58
CA THR A 83 -9.57 1.88 -7.61
C THR A 83 -8.92 0.50 -7.67
N LEU A 84 -7.88 0.33 -8.50
CA LEU A 84 -7.12 -0.93 -8.58
C LEU A 84 -6.43 -1.25 -7.24
N PHE A 85 -5.84 -0.25 -6.59
CA PHE A 85 -5.20 -0.41 -5.29
C PHE A 85 -6.22 -0.76 -4.20
N ILE A 86 -7.37 -0.08 -4.15
CA ILE A 86 -8.47 -0.41 -3.22
C ILE A 86 -8.94 -1.85 -3.45
N HIS A 87 -9.21 -2.23 -4.70
CA HIS A 87 -9.62 -3.60 -5.03
C HIS A 87 -8.59 -4.63 -4.58
N GLU A 88 -7.30 -4.36 -4.75
CA GLU A 88 -6.22 -5.21 -4.25
C GLU A 88 -6.27 -5.37 -2.73
N LEU A 89 -6.44 -4.26 -2.00
CA LEU A 89 -6.53 -4.25 -0.54
C LEU A 89 -7.80 -4.97 -0.03
N GLU A 90 -8.89 -4.94 -0.79
CA GLU A 90 -10.16 -5.58 -0.45
C GLU A 90 -10.18 -7.09 -0.73
N GLN A 91 -9.39 -7.59 -1.69
CA GLN A 91 -9.35 -9.02 -2.04
C GLN A 91 -9.19 -9.98 -0.84
N PRO A 92 -8.27 -9.74 0.13
CA PRO A 92 -8.10 -10.63 1.27
C PRO A 92 -9.16 -10.45 2.37
N LEU A 93 -10.03 -9.43 2.28
CA LEU A 93 -11.00 -9.09 3.33
C LEU A 93 -12.27 -9.93 3.22
N ASN A 94 -12.85 -10.28 4.37
CA ASN A 94 -14.20 -10.85 4.42
C ASN A 94 -15.28 -9.75 4.25
N SER A 95 -16.55 -10.14 4.09
CA SER A 95 -17.66 -9.19 3.86
C SER A 95 -17.82 -8.12 4.94
N GLU A 96 -17.55 -8.44 6.20
CA GLU A 96 -17.63 -7.47 7.30
C GLU A 96 -16.50 -6.44 7.20
N GLN A 97 -15.27 -6.92 6.97
CA GLN A 97 -14.11 -6.06 6.78
C GLN A 97 -14.21 -5.18 5.53
N GLN A 98 -14.81 -5.68 4.45
CA GLN A 98 -15.09 -4.86 3.26
C GLN A 98 -16.10 -3.74 3.56
N ASN A 99 -17.08 -3.97 4.42
CA ASN A 99 -18.00 -2.91 4.86
C ASN A 99 -17.25 -1.85 5.69
N LEU A 100 -16.35 -2.27 6.58
CA LEU A 100 -15.49 -1.36 7.35
C LEU A 100 -14.53 -0.55 6.47
N ALA A 101 -13.98 -1.18 5.42
CA ALA A 101 -13.16 -0.50 4.41
C ALA A 101 -13.92 0.62 3.71
N LYS A 102 -15.16 0.33 3.26
CA LYS A 102 -16.05 1.32 2.65
C LYS A 102 -16.43 2.43 3.63
N GLU A 103 -16.71 2.07 4.88
CA GLU A 103 -16.99 3.06 5.94
C GLU A 103 -15.80 4.00 6.14
N LEU A 104 -14.59 3.44 6.26
CA LEU A 104 -13.34 4.19 6.44
C LEU A 104 -13.07 5.18 5.30
N LEU A 105 -13.25 4.75 4.05
CA LEU A 105 -13.04 5.59 2.86
C LEU A 105 -14.06 6.73 2.75
N ASN A 106 -15.25 6.57 3.33
CA ASN A 106 -16.30 7.60 3.35
C ASN A 106 -16.22 8.57 4.53
N GLU A 107 -15.47 8.24 5.59
CA GLU A 107 -15.21 9.17 6.69
C GLU A 107 -14.39 10.39 6.21
N PRO A 108 -14.48 11.57 6.85
CA PRO A 108 -13.54 12.66 6.60
C PRO A 108 -12.11 12.30 7.06
N VAL A 109 -11.09 12.89 6.43
CA VAL A 109 -9.69 12.77 6.89
C VAL A 109 -9.59 13.28 8.33
N ASP A 110 -8.97 12.51 9.22
CA ASP A 110 -8.75 12.96 10.59
C ASP A 110 -7.65 14.03 10.59
N LYS A 111 -7.97 15.20 11.14
CA LYS A 111 -7.05 16.35 11.20
C LYS A 111 -5.81 16.10 12.06
N LYS A 112 -5.82 15.04 12.88
CA LYS A 112 -4.67 14.62 13.69
C LYS A 112 -3.71 13.73 12.91
N GLU A 113 -4.19 13.09 11.83
CA GLU A 113 -3.33 12.29 10.97
C GLU A 113 -2.41 13.18 10.16
N ASN A 114 -1.18 12.72 10.00
CA ASN A 114 -0.23 13.33 9.11
C ASN A 114 0.46 12.24 8.29
N PHE A 115 0.95 12.64 7.13
CA PHE A 115 1.54 11.75 6.15
C PHE A 115 2.71 10.92 6.70
N GLU A 116 3.60 11.56 7.48
CA GLU A 116 4.74 10.93 8.13
C GLU A 116 4.29 9.78 9.05
N SER A 117 3.35 10.06 9.96
CA SER A 117 2.83 9.07 10.91
C SER A 117 2.20 7.86 10.21
N LEU A 118 1.50 8.07 9.10
CA LEU A 118 0.90 7.00 8.30
C LEU A 118 1.96 6.15 7.61
N CYS A 119 2.99 6.77 7.04
CA CYS A 119 4.10 6.03 6.42
C CYS A 119 4.86 5.20 7.46
N GLN A 120 5.08 5.75 8.65
CA GLN A 120 5.79 5.07 9.73
C GLN A 120 4.98 3.90 10.29
N GLU A 121 3.67 4.08 10.48
CA GLU A 121 2.75 3.01 10.86
C GLU A 121 2.74 1.87 9.82
N ILE A 122 2.74 2.21 8.52
CA ILE A 122 2.86 1.21 7.45
C ILE A 122 4.22 0.50 7.52
N ALA A 123 5.30 1.22 7.82
CA ALA A 123 6.63 0.64 7.96
C ALA A 123 6.67 -0.40 9.10
N ASP A 124 6.03 -0.09 10.23
CA ASP A 124 5.91 -0.98 11.38
C ASP A 124 5.07 -2.21 11.05
N HIS A 125 3.93 -2.05 10.37
CA HIS A 125 3.09 -3.17 9.93
C HIS A 125 3.75 -4.09 8.90
N THR A 126 4.67 -3.57 8.11
CA THR A 126 5.36 -4.31 7.04
C THR A 126 6.76 -4.77 7.47
N HIS A 127 7.01 -4.91 8.77
CA HIS A 127 8.31 -5.38 9.25
C HIS A 127 8.69 -6.74 8.61
N GLY A 128 9.84 -6.79 7.93
CA GLY A 128 10.28 -7.97 7.15
C GLY A 128 9.70 -8.06 5.73
N GLU A 129 8.80 -7.17 5.32
CA GLU A 129 8.18 -7.13 3.99
C GLU A 129 8.70 -5.93 3.17
N TYR A 130 10.02 -5.77 3.08
CA TYR A 130 10.67 -4.63 2.42
C TYR A 130 10.15 -4.36 1.00
N THR A 131 9.94 -5.42 0.20
CA THR A 131 9.43 -5.29 -1.17
C THR A 131 8.07 -4.60 -1.23
N LYS A 132 7.18 -4.83 -0.26
CA LYS A 132 5.85 -4.19 -0.24
C LYS A 132 5.97 -2.68 -0.01
N ARG A 133 6.87 -2.25 0.89
CA ARG A 133 7.14 -0.82 1.11
C ARG A 133 7.70 -0.18 -0.15
N LEU A 134 8.62 -0.87 -0.81
CA LEU A 134 9.22 -0.38 -2.04
C LEU A 134 8.20 -0.31 -3.19
N LYS A 135 7.22 -1.22 -3.21
CA LYS A 135 6.08 -1.19 -4.13
C LYS A 135 5.10 -0.07 -3.82
N LEU A 136 4.89 0.23 -2.54
CA LEU A 136 4.10 1.38 -2.13
C LEU A 136 4.74 2.68 -2.64
N VAL A 137 6.05 2.86 -2.49
CA VAL A 137 6.75 4.03 -3.04
C VAL A 137 6.56 4.13 -4.55
N GLU A 138 6.75 3.02 -5.27
CA GLU A 138 6.54 2.95 -6.72
C GLU A 138 5.10 3.31 -7.13
N PHE A 139 4.09 2.88 -6.35
CA PHE A 139 2.69 3.27 -6.55
C PHE A 139 2.45 4.75 -6.27
N LEU A 140 3.00 5.30 -5.19
CA LEU A 140 2.87 6.71 -4.83
C LEU A 140 3.51 7.62 -5.90
N MET A 141 4.66 7.22 -6.43
CA MET A 141 5.27 7.88 -7.58
C MET A 141 4.31 7.86 -8.77
N LEU A 142 3.76 6.71 -9.12
CA LEU A 142 2.82 6.59 -10.23
C LEU A 142 1.59 7.50 -10.07
N LEU A 143 1.05 7.65 -8.85
CA LEU A 143 -0.05 8.58 -8.57
C LEU A 143 0.36 10.04 -8.82
N ALA A 144 1.52 10.48 -8.34
CA ALA A 144 1.95 11.86 -8.58
C ALA A 144 2.25 12.12 -10.06
N TYR A 145 2.76 11.12 -10.79
CA TYR A 145 2.99 11.25 -12.22
C TYR A 145 1.72 11.17 -13.07
N ALA A 146 0.54 10.91 -12.49
CA ALA A 146 -0.70 10.71 -13.25
C ALA A 146 -1.11 11.96 -14.05
N ASP A 147 -0.78 13.16 -13.57
CA ASP A 147 -1.02 14.42 -14.29
C ASP A 147 0.12 14.83 -15.24
N GLY A 148 1.22 14.08 -15.23
CA GLY A 148 2.40 14.27 -16.08
C GLY A 148 3.36 15.38 -15.63
N ILE A 149 3.13 16.04 -14.48
CA ILE A 149 3.97 17.14 -13.99
C ILE A 149 4.49 16.78 -12.61
N LEU A 150 5.81 16.67 -12.48
CA LEU A 150 6.45 16.54 -11.17
C LEU A 150 7.04 17.88 -10.74
N ASP A 151 6.42 18.53 -9.77
CA ASP A 151 6.92 19.79 -9.21
C ASP A 151 8.05 19.55 -8.18
N SER A 152 8.77 20.62 -7.80
CA SER A 152 9.88 20.51 -6.86
C SER A 152 9.45 20.10 -5.44
N LYS A 153 8.20 20.38 -5.06
CA LYS A 153 7.67 20.01 -3.74
C LYS A 153 7.34 18.52 -3.69
N GLU A 154 6.81 17.95 -4.77
CA GLU A 154 6.57 16.51 -4.90
C GLU A 154 7.88 15.72 -4.85
N LYS A 155 8.96 16.27 -5.43
CA LYS A 155 10.32 15.68 -5.31
C LYS A 155 10.78 15.59 -3.86
N GLU A 156 10.65 16.68 -3.09
CA GLU A 156 10.99 16.70 -1.66
C GLU A 156 10.11 15.71 -0.87
N LEU A 157 8.81 15.69 -1.18
CA LEU A 157 7.87 14.75 -0.56
C LEU A 157 8.28 13.29 -0.79
N PHE A 158 8.76 12.93 -1.98
CA PHE A 158 9.21 11.55 -2.24
C PHE A 158 10.43 11.14 -1.43
N LEU A 159 11.37 12.05 -1.18
CA LEU A 159 12.52 11.77 -0.32
C LEU A 159 12.05 11.47 1.11
N ASP A 160 11.11 12.25 1.61
CA ASP A 160 10.50 12.04 2.92
C ASP A 160 9.73 10.71 2.98
N VAL A 161 8.95 10.38 1.94
CA VAL A 161 8.25 9.08 1.78
C VAL A 161 9.23 7.92 1.91
N GLY A 162 10.33 7.95 1.14
CA GLY A 162 11.34 6.90 1.14
C GLY A 162 11.97 6.73 2.52
N ALA A 163 12.26 7.84 3.20
CA ALA A 163 12.82 7.85 4.54
C ALA A 163 11.84 7.26 5.57
N PHE A 164 10.59 7.70 5.60
CA PHE A 164 9.58 7.23 6.56
C PHE A 164 9.23 5.75 6.36
N LEU A 165 9.25 5.27 5.12
CA LEU A 165 9.08 3.85 4.79
C LEU A 165 10.36 3.02 4.94
N GLN A 166 11.46 3.63 5.43
CA GLN A 166 12.74 2.96 5.66
C GLN A 166 13.25 2.23 4.40
N ILE A 167 13.18 2.92 3.27
CA ILE A 167 13.70 2.44 1.98
C ILE A 167 15.19 2.77 1.91
N ASP A 168 15.98 1.83 1.38
CA ASP A 168 17.39 2.08 1.13
C ASP A 168 17.56 3.16 0.05
N ASN A 169 18.52 4.07 0.25
CA ASN A 169 18.77 5.17 -0.68
C ASN A 169 19.06 4.68 -2.10
N GLN A 170 19.76 3.55 -2.26
CA GLN A 170 20.07 3.02 -3.58
C GLN A 170 18.78 2.61 -4.32
N ASP A 171 17.90 1.85 -3.65
CA ASP A 171 16.65 1.39 -4.23
C ASP A 171 15.69 2.55 -4.51
N PHE A 172 15.63 3.53 -3.60
CA PHE A 172 14.84 4.74 -3.79
C PHE A 172 15.31 5.53 -5.00
N ASN A 173 16.62 5.79 -5.10
CA ASN A 173 17.20 6.55 -6.22
C ASN A 173 16.96 5.81 -7.55
N GLU A 174 17.11 4.49 -7.58
CA GLU A 174 16.82 3.71 -8.78
C GLU A 174 15.35 3.85 -9.23
N LEU A 175 14.39 3.75 -8.30
CA LEU A 175 12.98 4.00 -8.62
C LEU A 175 12.78 5.40 -9.17
N TYR A 176 13.26 6.40 -8.42
CA TYR A 176 13.11 7.80 -8.75
C TYR A 176 13.69 8.13 -10.14
N ASP A 177 14.92 7.71 -10.42
CA ASP A 177 15.61 7.93 -11.70
C ASP A 177 14.88 7.25 -12.86
N ASN A 178 14.32 6.06 -12.63
CA ASN A 178 13.52 5.37 -13.63
C ASN A 178 12.24 6.16 -13.97
N PHE A 179 11.51 6.63 -12.96
CA PHE A 179 10.32 7.43 -13.17
C PHE A 179 10.62 8.77 -13.85
N GLU A 180 11.69 9.48 -13.44
CA GLU A 180 12.07 10.75 -14.07
C GLU A 180 12.46 10.53 -15.55
N ARG A 181 13.24 9.49 -15.83
CA ARG A 181 13.60 9.09 -17.20
C ARG A 181 12.35 8.81 -18.03
N PHE A 182 11.42 8.00 -17.53
CA PHE A 182 10.23 7.67 -18.31
C PHE A 182 9.27 8.85 -18.45
N ASN A 183 9.18 9.72 -17.45
CA ASN A 183 8.37 10.94 -17.55
C ASN A 183 8.92 11.90 -18.61
N SER A 184 10.23 11.93 -18.84
CA SER A 184 10.85 12.76 -19.89
C SER A 184 10.50 12.32 -21.32
N ILE A 185 9.92 11.14 -21.51
CA ILE A 185 9.53 10.63 -22.84
C ILE A 185 8.31 11.41 -23.32
N GLU A 186 8.47 12.24 -24.35
CA GLU A 186 7.37 12.92 -25.01
C GLU A 186 6.56 11.95 -25.88
N ILE A 187 5.26 11.93 -25.67
CA ILE A 187 4.33 11.08 -26.43
C ILE A 187 3.30 12.01 -27.08
N PRO A 188 3.33 12.19 -28.41
CA PRO A 188 2.27 12.93 -29.09
C PRO A 188 0.96 12.16 -28.95
N MET A 189 -0.12 12.89 -28.66
CA MET A 189 -1.47 12.35 -28.56
C MET A 189 -2.46 13.35 -29.15
N SER A 190 -3.17 12.94 -30.19
CA SER A 190 -4.29 13.68 -30.78
C SER A 190 -5.63 13.20 -30.24
N LEU A 191 -6.68 14.01 -30.39
CA LEU A 191 -8.04 13.64 -29.99
C LEU A 191 -8.55 12.40 -30.74
N GLU A 192 -8.18 12.23 -32.01
CA GLU A 192 -8.55 11.06 -32.82
C GLU A 192 -7.87 9.79 -32.30
N GLU A 193 -6.58 9.86 -31.99
CA GLU A 193 -5.84 8.75 -31.37
C GLU A 193 -6.42 8.39 -30.00
N ALA A 194 -6.79 9.39 -29.19
CA ALA A 194 -7.45 9.17 -27.91
C ALA A 194 -8.80 8.45 -28.06
N LYS A 195 -9.65 8.90 -29.00
CA LYS A 195 -10.93 8.25 -29.31
C LYS A 195 -10.74 6.82 -29.80
N ASN A 196 -9.73 6.57 -30.62
CA ASN A 196 -9.39 5.22 -31.09
C ASN A 196 -8.89 4.32 -29.95
N LEU A 197 -8.03 4.82 -29.07
CA LEU A 197 -7.52 4.08 -27.92
C LEU A 197 -8.63 3.66 -26.96
N PHE A 198 -9.60 4.55 -26.73
CA PHE A 198 -10.75 4.29 -25.87
C PHE A 198 -11.93 3.63 -26.61
N GLU A 199 -11.79 3.33 -27.90
CA GLU A 199 -12.83 2.77 -28.76
C GLU A 199 -14.15 3.56 -28.68
N ILE A 200 -14.05 4.89 -28.76
CA ILE A 200 -15.18 5.83 -28.63
C ILE A 200 -15.74 6.14 -30.01
N GLN A 201 -16.98 5.72 -30.26
CA GLN A 201 -17.71 5.97 -31.52
C GLN A 201 -18.91 6.92 -31.35
N THR A 202 -19.32 7.20 -30.12
CA THR A 202 -20.49 8.03 -29.77
C THR A 202 -20.19 8.93 -28.57
N ASN A 203 -21.12 9.83 -28.21
CA ASN A 203 -21.02 10.60 -26.96
C ASN A 203 -20.87 9.63 -25.78
N ILE A 204 -19.77 9.79 -25.04
CA ILE A 204 -19.48 9.04 -23.80
C ILE A 204 -19.83 9.88 -22.58
N THR A 205 -20.18 9.25 -21.47
CA THR A 205 -20.31 9.93 -20.19
C THR A 205 -18.97 9.94 -19.44
N LYS A 206 -18.85 10.79 -18.41
CA LYS A 206 -17.69 10.77 -17.51
C LYS A 206 -17.47 9.40 -16.86
N GLN A 207 -18.55 8.73 -16.47
CA GLN A 207 -18.47 7.41 -15.83
C GLN A 207 -17.95 6.35 -16.81
N ASP A 208 -18.38 6.40 -18.08
CA ASP A 208 -17.88 5.48 -19.12
C ASP A 208 -16.37 5.68 -19.35
N LEU A 209 -15.89 6.93 -19.29
CA LEU A 209 -14.47 7.25 -19.41
C LEU A 209 -13.66 6.70 -18.24
N GLU A 210 -14.15 6.86 -17.01
CA GLU A 210 -13.51 6.33 -15.81
C GLU A 210 -13.45 4.79 -15.85
N GLU A 211 -14.53 4.12 -16.25
CA GLU A 211 -14.57 2.66 -16.39
C GLU A 211 -13.62 2.16 -17.50
N LYS A 212 -13.59 2.81 -18.66
CA LYS A 212 -12.64 2.48 -19.74
C LYS A 212 -11.20 2.71 -19.31
N THR A 213 -10.92 3.80 -18.58
CA THR A 213 -9.57 4.08 -18.05
C THR A 213 -9.12 3.00 -17.07
N LEU A 214 -10.03 2.56 -16.19
CA LEU A 214 -9.78 1.44 -15.27
C LEU A 214 -9.42 0.16 -16.02
N ASN A 215 -10.22 -0.21 -17.03
CA ASN A 215 -10.00 -1.43 -17.80
C ASN A 215 -8.68 -1.38 -18.62
N LEU A 216 -8.34 -0.23 -19.19
CA LEU A 216 -7.11 -0.04 -19.95
C LEU A 216 -5.86 -0.02 -19.08
N SER A 217 -5.94 0.48 -17.85
CA SER A 217 -4.81 0.57 -16.92
C SER A 217 -4.53 -0.73 -16.17
N ALA A 218 -5.54 -1.57 -15.94
CA ALA A 218 -5.43 -2.81 -15.18
C ALA A 218 -4.28 -3.77 -15.61
N PRO A 219 -4.00 -3.98 -16.92
CA PRO A 219 -2.90 -4.86 -17.35
C PRO A 219 -1.51 -4.33 -17.00
N TYR A 220 -1.37 -3.03 -16.84
CA TYR A 220 -0.09 -2.36 -16.56
C TYR A 220 0.10 -2.08 -15.07
N TYR A 221 -0.94 -2.22 -14.26
CA TYR A 221 -0.86 -2.06 -12.81
C TYR A 221 -0.15 -3.24 -12.15
N HIS A 222 0.93 -2.94 -11.42
CA HIS A 222 1.69 -3.93 -10.66
C HIS A 222 1.27 -3.90 -9.19
N LYS A 223 0.81 -5.04 -8.69
CA LYS A 223 0.34 -5.21 -7.30
C LYS A 223 1.46 -5.04 -6.27
N THR A 224 1.12 -4.65 -5.05
CA THR A 224 2.10 -4.48 -3.97
C THR A 224 2.81 -5.76 -3.53
N ASN A 225 2.16 -6.90 -3.75
CA ASN A 225 2.74 -8.22 -3.49
C ASN A 225 3.50 -8.81 -4.69
N ASP A 226 3.57 -8.10 -5.82
CA ASP A 226 4.36 -8.51 -6.97
C ASP A 226 5.82 -8.03 -6.82
N ASN A 227 6.77 -8.84 -7.26
CA ASN A 227 8.19 -8.47 -7.30
C ASN A 227 8.57 -7.77 -8.62
N LYS A 228 7.67 -7.71 -9.61
CA LYS A 228 7.93 -7.13 -10.95
C LYS A 228 7.92 -5.60 -10.91
N ARG A 229 9.04 -4.94 -11.23
CA ARG A 229 9.11 -3.48 -11.43
C ARG A 229 8.36 -3.00 -12.67
N TYR A 230 7.89 -1.76 -12.66
CA TYR A 230 7.39 -1.14 -13.90
C TYR A 230 8.51 -1.09 -14.94
N SER A 231 8.24 -1.68 -16.10
CA SER A 231 9.10 -1.51 -17.26
C SER A 231 8.81 -0.17 -17.94
N GLU A 232 9.72 0.26 -18.82
CA GLU A 232 9.50 1.43 -19.67
C GLU A 232 8.20 1.29 -20.50
N GLN A 233 7.89 0.09 -20.98
CA GLN A 233 6.67 -0.16 -21.76
C GLN A 233 5.41 -0.03 -20.91
N ASP A 234 5.43 -0.51 -19.67
CA ASP A 234 4.30 -0.37 -18.74
C ASP A 234 4.03 1.12 -18.48
N PHE A 235 5.09 1.89 -18.21
CA PHE A 235 4.98 3.33 -17.98
C PHE A 235 4.50 4.10 -19.22
N ILE A 236 5.07 3.83 -20.40
CA ILE A 236 4.63 4.45 -21.66
C ILE A 236 3.14 4.18 -21.92
N SER A 237 2.67 2.98 -21.61
CA SER A 237 1.26 2.60 -21.79
C SER A 237 0.35 3.37 -20.85
N LEU A 238 0.73 3.48 -19.56
CA LEU A 238 0.00 4.29 -18.58
C LEU A 238 -0.01 5.77 -18.94
N LYS A 239 1.12 6.31 -19.40
CA LYS A 239 1.21 7.71 -19.86
C LYS A 239 0.33 7.98 -21.09
N LYS A 240 0.27 7.05 -22.05
CA LYS A 240 -0.67 7.15 -23.19
C LYS A 240 -2.12 7.19 -22.72
N ILE A 241 -2.48 6.34 -21.76
CA ILE A 241 -3.81 6.31 -21.18
C ILE A 241 -4.13 7.64 -20.48
N ALA A 242 -3.19 8.20 -19.70
CA ALA A 242 -3.33 9.50 -19.05
C ALA A 242 -3.59 10.64 -20.04
N LEU A 243 -2.75 10.74 -21.08
CA LEU A 243 -2.88 11.79 -22.09
C LEU A 243 -4.19 11.68 -22.87
N ALA A 244 -4.57 10.46 -23.25
CA ALA A 244 -5.82 10.22 -23.96
C ALA A 244 -7.04 10.53 -23.08
N SER A 245 -7.06 10.10 -21.82
CA SER A 245 -8.16 10.39 -20.91
C SER A 245 -8.29 11.89 -20.65
N GLN A 246 -7.17 12.61 -20.47
CA GLN A 246 -7.17 14.06 -20.28
C GLN A 246 -7.75 14.81 -21.50
N LEU A 247 -7.42 14.39 -22.73
CA LEU A 247 -7.99 14.98 -23.94
C LEU A 247 -9.51 14.76 -24.02
N LEU A 248 -9.97 13.55 -23.68
CA LEU A 248 -11.38 13.19 -23.69
C LEU A 248 -12.17 13.89 -22.58
N GLU A 249 -11.58 14.06 -21.39
CA GLU A 249 -12.18 14.85 -20.29
C GLU A 249 -12.39 16.32 -20.69
N ASN A 250 -11.48 16.89 -21.46
CA ASN A 250 -11.60 18.26 -21.96
C ASN A 250 -12.68 18.36 -23.05
N ASP A 251 -12.71 17.42 -24.00
CA ASP A 251 -13.77 17.32 -25.04
C ASP A 251 -15.19 17.25 -24.41
N LEU A 252 -15.30 16.55 -23.27
CA LEU A 252 -16.55 16.46 -22.50
C LEU A 252 -16.95 17.73 -21.74
N LYS A 253 -15.99 18.58 -21.36
CA LYS A 253 -16.28 19.87 -20.69
C LYS A 253 -16.69 20.93 -21.69
N ASP A 254 -16.22 20.83 -22.92
CA ASP A 254 -16.46 21.79 -24.00
C ASP A 254 -17.73 21.48 -24.83
N SER A 255 -18.38 20.34 -24.59
CA SER A 255 -19.63 19.87 -25.23
C SER A 255 -20.89 20.21 -24.43
#